data_AF-A0A955X422-F1
#
_entry.id   AF-A0A955X422-F1
#
_cell.length_a   1.000
_cell.length_b   1.000
_cell.length_c   1.000
_cell.angle_alpha   90.00
_cell.angle_beta   90.00
_cell.angle_gamma   90.00
#
_symmetry.space_group_name_H-M   'P 1'
#
loop_
_entity.id
_entity.type
_entity.pdbx_description
1 polymer ?
#
loop_
_entity_poly.entity_id
_entity_poly.type
_entity_poly.pdbx_seq_one_letter_code
_entity_poly.pdbx_strand_id
1 'polypeptide(L)'
;MTNRVECTECGAKILQTTFDRHGGLCAQCARISPEERARTRAFRQSVETGEYFRPTADELASARAASEIPTPPSAWALEPDFHIKDKGSSIQAVLADAAQLEQGDVFLLASDGARLSLSFGPRFGVVEYQNAAEELYLYAYSPENVSEQVPAGEHVDQACPCCGVGMLWYPSRFHMPRRLAFEALERLVAGAELPADCRWLAYDDDISHVSEGCG
;
A
#
# COMPACT_ATOMS: atom_id res chain seq x y z
N MET A 1 15.18 -40.57 25.74
CA MET A 1 15.19 -39.40 24.85
C MET A 1 13.76 -39.11 24.45
N THR A 2 13.29 -37.86 24.59
CA THR A 2 11.91 -37.52 24.22
C THR A 2 11.83 -37.34 22.71
N ASN A 3 11.07 -38.22 22.03
CA ASN A 3 10.92 -38.13 20.58
C ASN A 3 10.10 -36.87 20.22
N ARG A 4 10.69 -36.01 19.39
CA ARG A 4 10.04 -34.78 18.89
C ARG A 4 9.80 -34.92 17.40
N VAL A 5 8.59 -34.55 16.97
CA VAL A 5 8.13 -34.57 15.57
C VAL A 5 7.58 -33.19 15.19
N GLU A 6 7.49 -32.91 13.89
CA GLU A 6 6.98 -31.61 13.41
C GLU A 6 5.45 -31.59 13.39
N CYS A 7 4.87 -30.47 13.81
CA CYS A 7 3.48 -30.16 13.55
C CYS A 7 3.25 -30.06 12.04
N THR A 8 2.24 -30.77 11.54
CA THR A 8 1.89 -30.77 10.10
C THR A 8 1.41 -29.42 9.57
N GLU A 9 1.05 -28.48 10.45
CA GLU A 9 0.51 -27.16 10.08
C GLU A 9 1.54 -26.02 10.12
N CYS A 10 2.40 -26.00 11.14
CA CYS A 10 3.30 -24.88 11.39
C CYS A 10 4.77 -25.28 11.52
N GLY A 11 5.11 -26.57 11.33
CA GLY A 11 6.49 -27.07 11.41
C GLY A 11 7.09 -27.10 12.82
N ALA A 12 6.39 -26.58 13.84
CA ALA A 12 6.89 -26.54 15.21
C ALA A 12 7.22 -27.95 15.73
N LYS A 13 8.38 -28.10 16.38
CA LYS A 13 8.81 -29.37 17.00
C LYS A 13 8.03 -29.63 18.28
N ILE A 14 7.16 -30.64 18.26
CA ILE A 14 6.31 -31.05 19.38
C ILE A 14 6.63 -32.46 19.86
N LEU A 15 6.14 -32.83 21.04
CA LEU A 15 6.27 -34.20 21.54
C LEU A 15 5.41 -35.15 20.70
N GLN A 16 5.90 -36.38 20.47
CA GLN A 16 5.12 -37.43 19.79
C GLN A 16 3.73 -37.62 20.44
N THR A 17 3.65 -37.58 21.77
CA THR A 17 2.38 -37.70 22.50
C THR A 17 1.39 -36.58 22.19
N THR A 18 1.88 -35.36 21.94
CA THR A 18 1.05 -34.23 21.51
C THR A 18 0.59 -34.43 20.06
N PHE A 19 1.50 -34.86 19.19
CA PHE A 19 1.20 -35.17 17.79
C PHE A 19 0.10 -36.23 17.70
N ASP A 20 0.23 -37.34 18.41
CA ASP A 20 -0.75 -38.44 18.39
C ASP A 20 -2.10 -37.99 18.97
N ARG A 21 -2.09 -37.22 20.07
CA ARG A 21 -3.31 -36.71 20.71
C ARG A 21 -4.12 -35.77 19.81
N HIS A 22 -3.44 -34.97 19.00
CA HIS A 22 -4.07 -33.93 18.18
C HIS A 22 -4.02 -34.24 16.68
N GLY A 23 -3.87 -35.51 16.30
CA GLY A 23 -3.93 -35.94 14.90
C GLY A 23 -2.88 -35.27 14.00
N GLY A 24 -1.67 -35.08 14.52
CA GLY A 24 -0.56 -34.49 13.78
C GLY A 24 -0.35 -32.98 14.00
N LEU A 25 -1.07 -32.37 14.93
CA LEU A 25 -1.03 -30.94 15.20
C LEU A 25 -0.38 -30.59 16.55
N CYS A 26 0.16 -29.38 16.66
CA CYS A 26 0.52 -28.82 17.96
C CYS A 26 -0.75 -28.38 18.71
N ALA A 27 -0.62 -28.16 20.02
CA ALA A 27 -1.74 -27.74 20.86
C ALA A 27 -2.39 -26.40 20.42
N GLN A 28 -1.62 -25.50 19.79
CA GLN A 28 -2.16 -24.24 19.27
C GLN A 28 -2.94 -24.47 17.98
N CYS A 29 -2.34 -25.13 16.99
CA CYS A 29 -2.99 -25.42 15.72
C CYS A 29 -4.26 -26.27 15.90
N ALA A 30 -4.29 -27.18 16.89
CA ALA A 30 -5.47 -27.98 17.21
C ALA A 30 -6.68 -27.16 17.71
N ARG A 31 -6.46 -25.93 18.21
CA ARG A 31 -7.53 -25.04 18.71
C ARG A 31 -8.11 -24.13 17.64
N ILE A 32 -7.41 -23.99 16.52
CA ILE A 32 -7.85 -23.21 15.35
C ILE A 32 -8.78 -24.08 14.52
N SER A 33 -9.79 -23.50 13.88
CA SER A 33 -10.69 -24.27 13.01
C SER A 33 -9.94 -24.79 11.76
N PRO A 34 -10.38 -25.91 11.14
CA PRO A 34 -9.80 -26.37 9.88
C PRO A 34 -9.84 -25.32 8.76
N GLU A 35 -10.88 -24.49 8.72
CA GLU A 35 -11.07 -23.41 7.75
C GLU A 35 -10.04 -22.30 7.93
N GLU A 36 -9.85 -21.80 9.15
CA GLU A 36 -8.84 -20.79 9.44
C GLU A 36 -7.43 -21.31 9.14
N ARG A 37 -7.12 -22.57 9.46
CA ARG A 37 -5.84 -23.19 9.07
C ARG A 37 -5.67 -23.23 7.55
N ALA A 38 -6.71 -23.59 6.81
CA ALA A 38 -6.68 -23.56 5.35
C ALA A 38 -6.44 -22.14 4.80
N ARG A 39 -7.09 -21.12 5.38
CA ARG A 39 -6.84 -19.71 5.05
C ARG A 39 -5.39 -19.30 5.33
N THR A 40 -4.82 -19.68 6.48
CA THR A 40 -3.41 -19.39 6.80
C THR A 40 -2.45 -20.04 5.81
N ARG A 41 -2.69 -21.30 5.41
CA ARG A 41 -1.86 -21.96 4.38
C ARG A 41 -1.97 -21.26 3.03
N ALA A 42 -3.18 -20.91 2.60
CA ALA A 42 -3.39 -20.17 1.36
C ALA A 42 -2.69 -18.81 1.39
N PHE A 43 -2.78 -18.09 2.50
CA PHE A 43 -2.06 -16.82 2.69
C PHE A 43 -0.54 -17.01 2.60
N ARG A 44 0.05 -17.93 3.37
CA ARG A 44 1.50 -18.20 3.30
C ARG A 44 1.93 -18.59 1.89
N GLN A 45 1.16 -19.45 1.22
CA GLN A 45 1.44 -19.82 -0.16
C GLN A 45 1.40 -18.60 -1.09
N SER A 46 0.44 -17.69 -0.92
CA SER A 46 0.36 -16.46 -1.72
C SER A 46 1.53 -15.50 -1.48
N VAL A 47 2.06 -15.45 -0.25
CA VAL A 47 3.26 -14.68 0.10
C VAL A 47 4.51 -15.34 -0.51
N GLU A 48 4.68 -16.66 -0.34
CA GLU A 48 5.81 -17.43 -0.87
C GLU A 48 5.89 -17.40 -2.41
N THR A 49 4.74 -17.45 -3.08
CA THR A 49 4.64 -17.36 -4.55
C THR A 49 4.70 -15.93 -5.08
N GLY A 50 4.62 -14.94 -4.19
CA GLY A 50 4.60 -13.51 -4.52
C GLY A 50 3.27 -13.02 -5.11
N GLU A 51 2.24 -13.87 -5.18
CA GLU A 51 0.88 -13.51 -5.61
C GLU A 51 0.31 -12.38 -4.74
N TYR A 52 0.59 -12.40 -3.44
CA TYR A 52 0.13 -11.37 -2.50
C TYR A 52 0.63 -9.96 -2.81
N PHE A 53 1.81 -9.85 -3.43
CA PHE A 53 2.45 -8.57 -3.75
C PHE A 53 2.08 -8.04 -5.13
N ARG A 54 1.10 -8.65 -5.80
CA ARG A 54 0.63 -8.24 -7.12
C ARG A 54 -0.85 -7.91 -7.04
N PRO A 55 -1.35 -6.98 -7.86
CA PRO A 55 -2.78 -6.83 -8.00
C PRO A 55 -3.39 -8.12 -8.54
N THR A 56 -4.52 -8.51 -7.96
CA THR A 56 -5.37 -9.59 -8.42
C THR A 56 -5.95 -9.27 -9.80
N ALA A 57 -6.42 -10.31 -10.51
CA ALA A 57 -7.08 -10.10 -11.80
C ALA A 57 -8.33 -9.20 -11.67
N ASP A 58 -9.04 -9.29 -10.55
CA ASP A 58 -10.23 -8.49 -10.28
C ASP A 58 -9.88 -7.02 -10.02
N GLU A 59 -8.83 -6.73 -9.24
CA GLU A 59 -8.29 -5.37 -9.07
C GLU A 59 -7.87 -4.78 -10.43
N LEU A 60 -7.20 -5.57 -11.28
CA LEU A 60 -6.79 -5.10 -12.60
C LEU A 60 -7.98 -4.89 -13.55
N ALA A 61 -9.04 -5.68 -13.42
CA ALA A 61 -10.26 -5.57 -14.22
C ALA A 61 -11.13 -4.39 -13.78
N SER A 62 -11.09 -4.00 -12.51
CA SER A 62 -11.77 -2.82 -11.96
C SER A 62 -10.94 -1.54 -12.05
N ALA A 63 -9.72 -1.63 -12.60
CA ALA A 63 -8.82 -0.50 -12.74
C ALA A 63 -9.43 0.60 -13.62
N ARG A 64 -9.34 1.84 -13.16
CA ARG A 64 -9.93 3.01 -13.81
C ARG A 64 -8.86 3.85 -14.49
N ALA A 65 -9.16 4.36 -15.68
CA ALA A 65 -8.37 5.40 -16.31
C ALA A 65 -8.44 6.71 -15.50
N ALA A 66 -7.45 7.58 -15.69
CA ALA A 66 -7.44 8.88 -15.01
C ALA A 66 -8.67 9.74 -15.35
N SER A 67 -9.15 9.66 -16.59
CA SER A 67 -10.33 10.37 -17.06
C SER A 67 -11.65 9.86 -16.47
N GLU A 68 -11.65 8.69 -15.82
CA GLU A 68 -12.80 8.13 -15.12
C GLU A 68 -12.88 8.56 -13.65
N ILE A 69 -11.84 9.20 -13.12
CA ILE A 69 -11.92 9.87 -11.82
C ILE A 69 -12.39 11.29 -12.05
N PRO A 70 -13.44 11.75 -11.34
CA PRO A 70 -13.84 13.15 -11.34
C PRO A 70 -12.62 14.02 -11.00
N THR A 71 -12.11 14.75 -11.98
CA THR A 71 -11.18 15.83 -11.67
C THR A 71 -12.00 16.90 -10.95
N PRO A 72 -11.63 17.30 -9.73
CA PRO A 72 -12.40 18.28 -8.99
C PRO A 72 -12.59 19.54 -9.85
N PRO A 73 -13.77 20.17 -9.82
CA PRO A 73 -14.05 21.39 -10.60
C PRO A 73 -13.13 22.57 -10.22
N SER A 74 -12.43 22.47 -9.09
CA SER A 74 -11.42 23.41 -8.61
C SER A 74 -10.00 22.91 -8.86
N ALA A 75 -9.07 23.84 -9.12
CA ALA A 75 -7.64 23.55 -9.06
C ALA A 75 -7.26 22.98 -7.67
N TRP A 76 -6.36 22.00 -7.67
CA TRP A 76 -5.71 21.50 -6.46
C TRP A 76 -5.07 22.65 -5.67
N ALA A 77 -5.08 22.54 -4.34
CA ALA A 77 -4.37 23.43 -3.43
C ALA A 77 -3.49 22.62 -2.47
N LEU A 78 -2.44 23.22 -1.93
CA LEU A 78 -1.63 22.61 -0.87
C LEU A 78 -2.49 22.40 0.38
N GLU A 79 -2.39 21.23 1.02
CA GLU A 79 -3.01 20.94 2.31
C GLU A 79 -2.46 21.91 3.38
N PRO A 80 -3.28 22.84 3.90
CA PRO A 80 -2.81 23.96 4.70
C PRO A 80 -2.10 23.55 6.00
N ASP A 81 -2.53 22.46 6.63
CA ASP A 81 -1.97 22.03 7.92
C ASP A 81 -0.56 21.44 7.74
N PHE A 82 -0.37 20.61 6.71
CA PHE A 82 0.94 20.05 6.37
C PHE A 82 1.91 21.11 5.82
N HIS A 83 1.42 21.94 4.90
CA HIS A 83 2.21 22.95 4.19
C HIS A 83 2.21 24.33 4.86
N ILE A 84 2.05 24.40 6.18
CA ILE A 84 1.98 25.67 6.92
C ILE A 84 3.21 26.56 6.72
N LYS A 85 4.39 25.94 6.52
CA LYS A 85 5.66 26.64 6.25
C LYS A 85 5.81 27.10 4.81
N ASP A 86 5.03 26.53 3.90
CA ASP A 86 5.05 26.80 2.46
C ASP A 86 3.91 27.74 2.05
N LYS A 87 3.34 28.48 3.00
CA LYS A 87 2.21 29.36 2.75
C LYS A 87 2.55 30.40 1.69
N GLY A 88 1.86 30.33 0.54
CA GLY A 88 2.06 31.21 -0.60
C GLY A 88 2.97 30.64 -1.70
N SER A 89 3.58 29.47 -1.47
CA SER A 89 4.25 28.70 -2.52
C SER A 89 3.25 28.13 -3.52
N SER A 90 3.67 27.97 -4.77
CA SER A 90 2.91 27.19 -5.75
C SER A 90 3.12 25.70 -5.52
N ILE A 91 2.18 24.87 -6.00
CA ILE A 91 2.33 23.41 -5.97
C ILE A 91 3.62 23.00 -6.70
N GLN A 92 3.93 23.63 -7.84
CA GLN A 92 5.14 23.32 -8.61
C GLN A 92 6.42 23.61 -7.83
N ALA A 93 6.46 24.66 -7.02
CA ALA A 93 7.62 24.95 -6.17
C ALA A 93 7.79 23.88 -5.08
N VAL A 94 6.69 23.50 -4.41
CA VAL A 94 6.71 22.42 -3.40
C VAL A 94 7.15 21.09 -4.01
N LEU A 95 6.68 20.75 -5.20
CA LEU A 95 7.11 19.52 -5.90
C LEU A 95 8.60 19.55 -6.28
N ALA A 96 9.10 20.70 -6.74
CA ALA A 96 10.51 20.86 -7.08
C ALA A 96 11.40 20.69 -5.83
N ASP A 97 11.00 21.27 -4.69
CA ASP A 97 11.71 21.12 -3.42
C ASP A 97 11.64 19.67 -2.91
N ALA A 98 10.45 19.05 -2.94
CA ALA A 98 10.24 17.66 -2.55
C ALA A 98 11.09 16.69 -3.39
N ALA A 99 11.27 16.95 -4.68
CA ALA A 99 12.11 16.15 -5.56
C ALA A 99 13.60 16.15 -5.14
N GLN A 100 14.05 17.13 -4.35
CA GLN A 100 15.42 17.18 -3.81
C GLN A 100 15.58 16.45 -2.47
N LEU A 101 14.48 16.10 -1.80
CA LEU A 101 14.52 15.38 -0.52
C LEU A 101 14.77 13.89 -0.75
N GLU A 102 15.36 13.20 0.23
CA GLU A 102 15.53 11.75 0.15
C GLU A 102 14.18 11.03 0.31
N GLN A 103 13.33 11.55 1.19
CA GLN A 103 11.98 11.06 1.49
C GLN A 103 11.07 12.22 1.89
N GLY A 104 9.76 12.03 1.81
CA GLY A 104 8.78 13.00 2.27
C GLY A 104 7.39 12.76 1.71
N ASP A 105 6.53 13.75 1.91
CA ASP A 105 5.15 13.72 1.47
C ASP A 105 4.73 15.04 0.84
N VAL A 106 3.77 14.98 -0.06
CA VAL A 106 3.06 16.14 -0.61
C VAL A 106 1.58 15.85 -0.54
N PHE A 107 0.82 16.76 0.07
CA PHE A 107 -0.62 16.62 0.24
C PHE A 107 -1.35 17.77 -0.43
N LEU A 108 -2.32 17.41 -1.28
CA LEU A 108 -3.16 18.34 -2.00
C LEU A 108 -4.62 18.11 -1.64
N LEU A 109 -5.36 19.20 -1.55
CA LEU A 109 -6.77 19.23 -1.23
C LEU A 109 -7.52 19.98 -2.33
N ALA A 110 -8.62 19.40 -2.78
CA ALA A 110 -9.58 20.05 -3.66
C ALA A 110 -10.74 20.68 -2.87
N SER A 111 -11.48 21.60 -3.51
CA SER A 111 -12.56 22.35 -2.85
C SER A 111 -13.76 21.48 -2.44
N ASP A 112 -13.94 20.32 -3.06
CA ASP A 112 -14.97 19.33 -2.75
C ASP A 112 -14.52 18.34 -1.65
N GLY A 113 -13.30 18.49 -1.13
CA GLY A 113 -12.73 17.61 -0.11
C GLY A 113 -11.98 16.40 -0.67
N ALA A 114 -11.89 16.24 -1.99
CA ALA A 114 -11.01 15.23 -2.57
C ALA A 114 -9.54 15.53 -2.23
N ARG A 115 -8.76 14.48 -2.00
CA ARG A 115 -7.34 14.56 -1.67
C ARG A 115 -6.51 13.83 -2.70
N LEU A 116 -5.34 14.38 -2.97
CA LEU A 116 -4.30 13.76 -3.77
C LEU A 116 -3.00 13.84 -2.98
N SER A 117 -2.37 12.70 -2.73
CA SER A 117 -1.13 12.60 -1.97
C SER A 117 -0.04 11.91 -2.77
N LEU A 118 1.19 12.30 -2.49
CA LEU A 118 2.40 11.59 -2.87
C LEU A 118 3.22 11.37 -1.62
N SER A 119 3.43 10.11 -1.24
CA SER A 119 4.43 9.72 -0.25
C SER A 119 5.60 9.09 -0.97
N PHE A 120 6.83 9.40 -0.59
CA PHE A 120 8.02 8.90 -1.30
C PHE A 120 9.21 8.66 -0.38
N GLY A 121 10.02 7.67 -0.77
CA GLY A 121 11.35 7.41 -0.22
C GLY A 121 12.43 7.56 -1.30
N PRO A 122 13.64 7.01 -1.07
CA PRO A 122 14.74 7.15 -2.02
C PRO A 122 14.46 6.54 -3.40
N ARG A 123 13.77 5.39 -3.42
CA ARG A 123 13.56 4.57 -4.63
C ARG A 123 12.12 4.56 -5.12
N PHE A 124 11.17 4.61 -4.20
CA PHE A 124 9.75 4.42 -4.52
C PHE A 124 8.92 5.63 -4.11
N GLY A 125 7.76 5.75 -4.75
CA GLY A 125 6.68 6.61 -4.28
C GLY A 125 5.34 5.91 -4.42
N VAL A 126 4.35 6.44 -3.72
CA VAL A 126 2.95 6.02 -3.79
C VAL A 126 2.11 7.27 -4.02
N VAL A 127 1.29 7.24 -5.06
CA VAL A 127 0.30 8.29 -5.34
C VAL A 127 -1.08 7.76 -4.98
N GLU A 128 -1.78 8.47 -4.11
CA GLU A 128 -3.08 8.10 -3.59
C GLU A 128 -4.10 9.22 -3.87
N TYR A 129 -5.29 8.83 -4.32
CA TYR A 129 -6.45 9.69 -4.46
C TYR A 129 -7.54 9.22 -3.50
N GLN A 130 -8.11 10.15 -2.74
CA GLN A 130 -9.22 9.87 -1.84
C GLN A 130 -10.37 10.85 -2.08
N ASN A 131 -11.59 10.35 -2.12
CA ASN A 131 -12.80 11.16 -2.05
C ASN A 131 -13.81 10.50 -1.13
N ALA A 132 -13.89 11.01 0.10
CA ALA A 132 -14.75 10.45 1.13
C ALA A 132 -16.25 10.57 0.81
N ALA A 133 -16.66 11.57 0.01
CA ALA A 133 -18.06 11.73 -0.38
C ALA A 133 -18.52 10.66 -1.37
N GLU A 134 -17.59 10.12 -2.16
CA GLU A 134 -17.83 9.07 -3.16
C GLU A 134 -17.33 7.69 -2.70
N GLU A 135 -16.83 7.59 -1.46
CA GLU A 135 -16.19 6.38 -0.92
C GLU A 135 -15.07 5.83 -1.82
N LEU A 136 -14.33 6.73 -2.48
CA LEU A 136 -13.23 6.36 -3.37
C LEU A 136 -11.89 6.42 -2.65
N TYR A 137 -11.17 5.30 -2.68
CA TYR A 137 -9.80 5.14 -2.21
C TYR A 137 -9.00 4.44 -3.30
N LEU A 138 -8.16 5.21 -3.98
CA LEU A 138 -7.55 4.80 -5.23
C LEU A 138 -6.03 5.01 -5.18
N TYR A 139 -5.28 4.02 -5.66
CA TYR A 139 -3.82 4.09 -5.75
C TYR A 139 -3.38 4.08 -7.21
N ALA A 140 -2.41 4.92 -7.56
CA ALA A 140 -1.82 4.86 -8.87
C ALA A 140 -0.98 3.58 -9.00
N TYR A 141 -1.15 2.89 -10.11
CA TYR A 141 -0.48 1.64 -10.41
C TYR A 141 0.02 1.65 -11.84
N SER A 142 1.23 1.13 -12.02
CA SER A 142 1.83 0.83 -13.32
C SER A 142 2.38 -0.60 -13.33
N PRO A 143 2.62 -1.21 -14.50
CA PRO A 143 3.38 -2.44 -14.61
C PRO A 143 4.81 -2.37 -14.04
N GLU A 144 5.38 -1.17 -13.86
CA GLU A 144 6.70 -0.96 -13.24
C GLU A 144 6.64 -0.98 -11.70
N ASN A 145 5.44 -1.07 -11.10
CA ASN A 145 5.30 -1.20 -9.66
C ASN A 145 5.98 -2.47 -9.14
N VAL A 146 6.41 -2.43 -7.88
CA VAL A 146 7.03 -3.57 -7.22
C VAL A 146 6.05 -4.75 -7.19
N SER A 147 6.53 -5.91 -7.64
CA SER A 147 5.74 -7.16 -7.70
C SER A 147 6.18 -8.20 -6.67
N GLU A 148 6.90 -7.75 -5.63
CA GLU A 148 7.48 -8.51 -4.53
C GLU A 148 7.43 -7.69 -3.24
N GLN A 149 7.84 -8.26 -2.10
CA GLN A 149 7.90 -7.52 -0.84
C GLN A 149 8.93 -6.39 -0.94
N VAL A 150 8.49 -5.16 -0.70
CA VAL A 150 9.40 -4.01 -0.58
C VAL A 150 10.29 -4.20 0.65
N PRO A 151 11.62 -4.00 0.55
CA PRO A 151 12.50 -4.05 1.71
C PRO A 151 12.06 -3.07 2.79
N ALA A 152 12.12 -3.46 4.07
CA ALA A 152 11.61 -2.64 5.18
C ALA A 152 12.17 -1.20 5.20
N GLY A 153 13.47 -1.02 4.89
CA GLY A 153 14.09 0.32 4.83
C GLY A 153 13.77 1.14 3.58
N GLU A 154 13.06 0.57 2.61
CA GLU A 154 12.62 1.24 1.38
C GLU A 154 11.10 1.37 1.32
N HIS A 155 10.40 0.90 2.37
CA HIS A 155 8.95 0.92 2.46
C HIS A 155 8.47 2.34 2.65
N VAL A 156 7.48 2.76 1.85
CA VAL A 156 6.85 4.07 1.94
C VAL A 156 5.69 3.98 2.92
N ASP A 157 5.70 4.89 3.88
CA ASP A 157 4.63 5.01 4.88
C ASP A 157 3.51 5.90 4.35
N GLN A 158 2.27 5.57 4.68
CA GLN A 158 1.15 6.49 4.60
C GLN A 158 1.24 7.47 5.76
N ALA A 159 1.42 8.75 5.48
CA ALA A 159 1.53 9.79 6.49
C ALA A 159 0.20 10.53 6.74
N CYS A 160 0.00 11.07 7.96
CA CYS A 160 -1.15 11.94 8.25
C CYS A 160 -1.05 13.23 7.43
N PRO A 161 -2.08 13.60 6.65
CA PRO A 161 -2.11 14.89 5.94
C PRO A 161 -2.09 16.11 6.88
N CYS A 162 -2.26 15.90 8.19
CA CYS A 162 -2.23 16.96 9.20
C CYS A 162 -0.81 17.31 9.68
N CYS A 163 0.08 16.33 9.74
CA CYS A 163 1.35 16.48 10.48
C CYS A 163 2.51 15.64 9.92
N GLY A 164 2.28 14.83 8.90
CA GLY A 164 3.30 13.97 8.30
C GLY A 164 3.70 12.77 9.14
N VAL A 165 3.03 12.50 10.26
CA VAL A 165 3.33 11.32 11.07
C VAL A 165 2.90 10.06 10.30
N GLY A 166 3.85 9.14 10.10
CA GLY A 166 3.59 7.83 9.50
C GLY A 166 2.55 7.05 10.31
N MET A 167 1.53 6.55 9.63
CA MET A 167 0.40 5.83 10.22
C MET A 167 0.49 4.33 9.91
N LEU A 168 0.79 4.00 8.66
CA LEU A 168 0.64 2.66 8.08
C LEU A 168 1.65 2.45 6.94
N TRP A 169 1.90 1.19 6.60
CA TRP A 169 2.75 0.80 5.46
C TRP A 169 1.90 0.56 4.21
N TYR A 170 2.17 1.25 3.11
CA TYR A 170 1.43 0.96 1.88
C TYR A 170 1.67 -0.49 1.42
N PRO A 171 0.69 -1.20 0.84
CA PRO A 171 0.96 -2.47 0.20
C PRO A 171 2.09 -2.37 -0.85
N SER A 172 2.96 -3.38 -0.92
CA SER A 172 4.11 -3.37 -1.84
C SER A 172 3.70 -3.13 -3.30
N ARG A 173 2.53 -3.64 -3.72
CA ARG A 173 1.99 -3.47 -5.07
C ARG A 173 1.73 -2.02 -5.49
N PHE A 174 1.66 -1.07 -4.55
CA PHE A 174 1.46 0.35 -4.85
C PHE A 174 2.77 1.15 -4.87
N HIS A 175 3.90 0.53 -4.54
CA HIS A 175 5.19 1.18 -4.66
C HIS A 175 5.59 1.21 -6.13
N MET A 176 5.61 2.41 -6.71
CA MET A 176 6.07 2.66 -8.07
C MET A 176 7.44 3.34 -8.05
N PRO A 177 8.21 3.29 -9.16
CA PRO A 177 9.47 4.03 -9.24
C PRO A 177 9.25 5.51 -8.89
N ARG A 178 10.08 6.07 -8.01
CA ARG A 178 9.94 7.45 -7.53
C ARG A 178 9.72 8.45 -8.66
N ARG A 179 10.51 8.34 -9.74
CA ARG A 179 10.39 9.20 -10.93
C ARG A 179 8.97 9.19 -11.49
N LEU A 180 8.36 8.01 -11.59
CA LEU A 180 7.02 7.82 -12.14
C LEU A 180 5.95 8.35 -11.18
N ALA A 181 6.14 8.22 -9.86
CA ALA A 181 5.23 8.79 -8.86
C ALA A 181 5.16 10.33 -8.94
N PHE A 182 6.32 10.98 -9.05
CA PHE A 182 6.38 12.44 -9.26
C PHE A 182 5.76 12.83 -10.59
N GLU A 183 6.09 12.15 -11.68
CA GLU A 183 5.50 12.40 -13.01
C GLU A 183 3.96 12.26 -12.98
N ALA A 184 3.45 11.23 -12.29
CA ALA A 184 2.02 11.01 -12.14
C ALA A 184 1.34 12.19 -11.40
N LEU A 185 1.90 12.60 -10.26
CA LEU A 185 1.36 13.72 -9.49
C LEU A 185 1.39 15.04 -10.28
N GLU A 186 2.51 15.35 -10.93
CA GLU A 186 2.67 16.57 -11.75
C GLU A 186 1.62 16.66 -12.86
N ARG A 187 1.36 15.54 -13.55
CA ARG A 187 0.35 15.47 -14.61
C ARG A 187 -1.06 15.69 -14.07
N LEU A 188 -1.40 15.04 -12.95
CA LEU A 188 -2.71 15.22 -12.31
C LEU A 188 -2.94 16.66 -11.83
N VAL A 189 -1.91 17.30 -11.27
CA VAL A 189 -1.96 18.72 -10.86
C VAL A 189 -2.17 19.64 -12.07
N ALA A 190 -1.58 19.30 -13.22
CA ALA A 190 -1.76 20.03 -14.47
C ALA A 190 -3.12 19.77 -15.16
N GLY A 191 -3.98 18.91 -14.58
CA GLY A 191 -5.24 18.49 -15.20
C GLY A 191 -5.05 17.57 -16.40
N ALA A 192 -3.90 16.90 -16.49
CA ALA A 192 -3.60 15.89 -17.49
C ALA A 192 -3.88 14.48 -16.96
N GLU A 193 -4.01 13.52 -17.88
CA GLU A 193 -4.12 12.11 -17.52
C GLU A 193 -2.83 11.58 -16.89
N LEU A 194 -2.93 10.50 -16.12
CA LEU A 194 -1.80 9.69 -15.67
C LEU A 194 -0.87 9.31 -16.85
N PRO A 195 0.40 8.92 -16.58
CA PRO A 195 1.25 8.30 -17.60
C PRO A 195 0.54 7.15 -18.32
N ALA A 196 0.87 6.89 -19.59
CA ALA A 196 0.10 5.99 -20.48
C ALA A 196 -0.11 4.55 -19.95
N ASP A 197 0.80 4.06 -19.10
CA ASP A 197 0.72 2.73 -18.49
C ASP A 197 0.24 2.75 -17.03
N CYS A 198 -0.12 3.94 -16.53
CA CYS A 198 -0.62 4.13 -15.18
C CYS A 198 -2.16 4.14 -15.15
N ARG A 199 -2.72 3.50 -14.13
CA ARG A 199 -4.15 3.40 -13.87
C ARG A 199 -4.43 3.51 -12.38
N TRP A 200 -5.67 3.80 -12.04
CA TRP A 200 -6.14 3.82 -10.67
C TRP A 200 -6.66 2.45 -10.27
N LEU A 201 -6.14 1.91 -9.19
CA LEU A 201 -6.66 0.69 -8.57
C LEU A 201 -7.46 1.06 -7.33
N ALA A 202 -8.68 0.56 -7.27
CA ALA A 202 -9.46 0.59 -6.03
C ALA A 202 -8.91 -0.40 -5.02
N TYR A 203 -9.05 -0.05 -3.75
CA TYR A 203 -8.59 -0.88 -2.66
C TYR A 203 -9.72 -1.23 -1.71
N ASP A 204 -10.11 -2.50 -1.72
CA ASP A 204 -11.31 -2.99 -1.05
C ASP A 204 -10.97 -3.80 0.22
N ASP A 205 -10.13 -3.26 1.11
CA ASP A 205 -9.80 -3.81 2.46
C ASP A 205 -8.77 -4.96 2.56
N ASP A 206 -7.49 -4.70 2.27
CA ASP A 206 -6.39 -5.45 2.91
C ASP A 206 -5.56 -4.50 3.81
N ILE A 207 -5.75 -4.55 5.11
CA ILE A 207 -5.06 -3.61 6.02
C ILE A 207 -3.54 -3.75 5.90
N SER A 208 -2.90 -2.62 5.56
CA SER A 208 -1.50 -2.30 5.82
C SER A 208 -1.09 -2.67 7.25
N HIS A 209 -0.11 -3.57 7.39
CA HIS A 209 0.40 -3.96 8.71
C HIS A 209 1.07 -2.76 9.41
N VAL A 210 0.78 -2.59 10.70
CA VAL A 210 1.39 -1.56 11.58
C VAL A 210 2.79 -1.96 12.06
N SER A 211 3.37 -3.04 11.51
CA SER A 211 4.65 -3.60 11.97
C SER A 211 5.36 -4.40 10.89
N GLU A 212 6.70 -4.35 10.92
CA GLU A 212 7.59 -5.27 10.20
C GLU A 212 7.14 -6.73 10.34
N GLY A 213 6.93 -7.42 9.20
CA GLY A 213 7.05 -8.87 9.15
C GLY A 213 5.86 -9.72 9.61
N CYS A 214 4.64 -9.46 9.12
CA CYS A 214 3.64 -10.54 8.98
C CYS A 214 3.65 -11.10 7.55
N GLY A 215 4.79 -11.70 7.18
CA GLY A 215 4.87 -12.79 6.22
C GLY A 215 4.85 -14.13 6.95
#